data_AF-A0A956GJ50-F1
#
_entry.id   AF-A0A956GJ50-F1
#
_cell.length_a   1.000
_cell.length_b   1.000
_cell.length_c   1.000
_cell.angle_alpha   90.00
_cell.angle_beta   90.00
_cell.angle_gamma   90.00
#
_symmetry.space_group_name_H-M   'P 1'
#
loop_
_entity.id
_entity.type
_entity.pdbx_description
1 polymer ?
#
loop_
_entity_poly.entity_id
_entity_poly.type
_entity_poly.pdbx_seq_one_letter_code
_entity_poly.pdbx_strand_id
1 'polypeptide(L)'
;MDDLDALFGAIDELRSRAVAAPGDHAAALARISPGYLSSARNLVAYLALRAADHRELQLALGRWGLSSLGRIESHVVAALDQVRARLDDARVRRGAPAAAALPPVATPTQDDAERLLDDHTRALLGPPPAARQVH
;
A
#
# COMPACT_ATOMS: atom_id res chain seq x y z
N MET A 1 12.98 -7.17 22.99
CA MET A 1 11.99 -6.50 22.14
C MET A 1 11.29 -7.61 21.38
N ASP A 2 9.98 -7.80 21.54
CA ASP A 2 9.25 -8.90 20.89
C ASP A 2 9.40 -8.76 19.36
N ASP A 3 9.55 -9.86 18.63
CA ASP A 3 9.68 -9.88 17.16
C ASP A 3 8.51 -9.12 16.50
N LEU A 4 7.32 -9.18 17.11
CA LEU A 4 6.13 -8.44 16.70
C LEU A 4 6.25 -6.92 16.87
N ASP A 5 6.90 -6.43 17.92
CA ASP A 5 7.09 -4.99 18.13
C ASP A 5 8.05 -4.41 17.09
N ALA A 6 9.13 -5.13 16.80
CA ALA A 6 10.08 -4.75 15.75
C ALA A 6 9.41 -4.73 14.37
N LEU A 7 8.61 -5.76 14.08
CA LEU A 7 7.88 -5.88 12.82
C LEU A 7 6.83 -4.78 12.65
N PHE A 8 6.09 -4.47 13.71
CA PHE A 8 5.14 -3.35 13.73
C PHE A 8 5.85 -2.02 13.49
N GLY A 9 6.96 -1.76 14.18
CA GLY A 9 7.75 -0.54 14.00
C GLY A 9 8.27 -0.38 12.57
N ALA A 10 8.79 -1.46 11.99
CA ALA A 10 9.26 -1.45 10.60
C ALA A 10 8.14 -1.14 9.59
N ILE A 11 6.94 -1.68 9.81
CA ILE A 11 5.77 -1.39 8.96
C ILE A 11 5.28 0.04 9.15
N ASP A 12 5.28 0.56 10.38
CA ASP A 12 4.89 1.94 10.67
C ASP A 12 5.85 2.95 10.01
N GLU A 13 7.16 2.68 10.05
CA GLU A 13 8.18 3.47 9.35
C GLU A 13 7.99 3.43 7.83
N LEU A 14 7.78 2.24 7.28
CA LEU A 14 7.56 2.04 5.85
C LEU A 14 6.31 2.79 5.37
N ARG A 15 5.24 2.73 6.15
CA ARG A 15 3.99 3.47 5.93
C ARG A 15 4.23 4.97 5.96
N SER A 16 4.95 5.48 6.97
CA SER A 16 5.28 6.90 7.09
C SER A 16 6.02 7.42 5.84
N ARG A 17 7.03 6.68 5.37
CA ARG A 17 7.74 7.01 4.13
C ARG A 17 6.83 7.01 2.90
N ALA A 18 5.98 6.00 2.76
CA ALA A 18 5.04 5.91 1.64
C ALA A 18 4.03 7.06 1.61
N VAL A 19 3.56 7.52 2.77
CA VAL A 19 2.62 8.65 2.90
C VAL A 19 3.31 10.00 2.64
N ALA A 20 4.58 10.15 3.02
CA ALA A 20 5.34 11.38 2.80
C ALA A 20 5.78 11.56 1.34
N ALA A 21 6.11 10.47 0.63
CA ALA A 21 6.72 10.52 -0.69
C ALA A 21 5.97 11.35 -1.76
N PRO A 22 4.61 11.36 -1.82
CA PRO A 22 3.88 12.25 -2.71
C PRO A 22 4.14 13.75 -2.44
N GLY A 23 4.40 14.13 -1.19
CA GLY A 23 4.74 15.50 -0.81
C GLY A 23 6.04 15.96 -1.46
N ASP A 24 7.05 15.09 -1.48
CA ASP A 24 8.36 15.36 -2.11
C ASP A 24 8.23 15.55 -3.64
N HIS A 25 7.15 15.04 -4.23
CA HIS A 25 6.87 15.10 -5.67
C HIS A 25 5.69 16.02 -6.01
N ALA A 26 5.30 16.93 -5.11
CA ALA A 26 4.11 17.77 -5.25
C ALA A 26 4.09 18.56 -6.57
N ALA A 27 5.21 19.13 -6.98
CA ALA A 27 5.31 19.90 -8.24
C ALA A 27 5.06 19.03 -9.49
N ALA A 28 5.50 17.77 -9.48
CA ALA A 28 5.24 16.85 -10.58
C ALA A 28 3.77 16.40 -10.59
N LEU A 29 3.23 16.08 -9.41
CA LEU A 29 1.83 15.66 -9.24
C LEU A 29 0.84 16.77 -9.61
N ALA A 30 1.18 18.04 -9.38
CA ALA A 30 0.34 19.18 -9.75
C ALA A 30 0.09 19.29 -11.26
N ARG A 31 0.91 18.65 -12.10
CA ARG A 31 0.76 18.61 -13.56
C ARG A 31 -0.02 17.40 -14.07
N ILE A 32 -0.35 16.46 -13.19
CA ILE A 32 -1.13 15.26 -13.54
C ILE A 32 -2.61 15.62 -13.62
N SER A 33 -3.29 15.12 -14.65
CA SER A 33 -4.74 15.31 -14.78
C SER A 33 -5.48 14.71 -13.57
N PRO A 34 -6.54 15.37 -13.04
CA PRO A 34 -7.22 14.94 -11.83
C PRO A 34 -7.64 13.46 -11.80
N GLY A 35 -8.06 12.92 -12.95
CA GLY A 35 -8.48 11.51 -13.08
C GLY A 35 -7.37 10.48 -12.85
N TYR A 36 -6.09 10.88 -12.92
CA TYR A 36 -4.93 10.01 -12.70
C TYR A 36 -4.20 10.32 -11.40
N LEU A 37 -4.62 11.33 -10.64
CA LEU A 37 -3.87 11.84 -9.49
C LEU A 37 -3.73 10.79 -8.38
N SER A 38 -4.78 10.00 -8.13
CA SER A 38 -4.73 8.90 -7.14
C SER A 38 -3.74 7.81 -7.57
N SER A 39 -3.78 7.39 -8.84
CA SER A 39 -2.84 6.41 -9.41
C SER A 39 -1.40 6.92 -9.38
N ALA A 40 -1.18 8.22 -9.67
CA ALA A 40 0.14 8.85 -9.62
C ALA A 40 0.69 8.95 -8.19
N ARG A 41 -0.14 9.29 -7.20
CA ARG A 41 0.26 9.27 -5.78
C ARG A 41 0.65 7.86 -5.33
N ASN A 42 -0.13 6.85 -5.73
CA ASN A 42 0.18 5.46 -5.45
C ASN A 42 1.51 5.04 -6.10
N LEU A 43 1.76 5.44 -7.36
CA LEU A 43 3.03 5.19 -8.02
C LEU A 43 4.21 5.79 -7.26
N VAL A 44 4.11 7.04 -6.80
CA VAL A 44 5.18 7.67 -6.00
C VAL A 44 5.41 6.91 -4.69
N ALA A 45 4.33 6.53 -4.00
CA ALA A 45 4.43 5.70 -2.79
C ALA A 45 5.08 4.33 -3.07
N TYR A 46 4.74 3.70 -4.20
CA TYR A 46 5.33 2.43 -4.64
C TYR A 46 6.83 2.55 -4.95
N LEU A 47 7.24 3.64 -5.60
CA LEU A 47 8.65 3.88 -5.90
C LEU A 47 9.46 4.11 -4.61
N ALA A 48 8.91 4.85 -3.65
CA ALA A 48 9.53 5.06 -2.33
C ALA A 48 9.66 3.74 -1.55
N LEU A 49 8.67 2.86 -1.67
CA LEU A 49 8.76 1.49 -1.16
C LEU A 49 9.92 0.76 -1.83
N ARG A 50 9.93 0.65 -3.15
CA ARG A 50 10.88 -0.20 -3.89
C ARG A 50 12.34 0.31 -3.89
N ALA A 51 12.55 1.55 -3.43
CA ALA A 51 13.88 2.13 -3.23
C ALA A 51 14.69 1.48 -2.09
N ALA A 52 14.05 0.70 -1.21
CA ALA A 52 14.70 -0.02 -0.12
C ALA A 52 14.58 -1.54 -0.29
N ASP A 53 15.55 -2.29 0.24
CA ASP A 53 15.52 -3.75 0.26
C ASP A 53 14.61 -4.26 1.37
N HIS A 54 13.46 -4.84 0.98
CA HIS A 54 12.46 -5.35 1.92
C HIS A 54 12.50 -6.87 2.08
N ARG A 55 13.50 -7.56 1.53
CA ARG A 55 13.52 -9.04 1.53
C ARG A 55 13.49 -9.61 2.94
N GLU A 56 14.24 -9.04 3.87
CA GLU A 56 14.25 -9.48 5.26
C GLU A 56 12.91 -9.23 5.96
N LEU A 57 12.30 -8.06 5.72
CA LEU A 57 10.98 -7.72 6.25
C LEU A 57 9.89 -8.66 5.72
N GLN A 58 9.92 -8.98 4.43
CA GLN A 58 9.00 -9.95 3.79
C GLN A 58 9.12 -11.34 4.40
N LEU A 59 10.35 -11.81 4.61
CA LEU A 59 10.60 -13.10 5.24
C LEU A 59 10.09 -13.12 6.68
N ALA A 60 10.29 -12.03 7.43
CA ALA A 60 9.77 -11.89 8.78
C ALA A 60 8.23 -11.91 8.80
N LEU A 61 7.57 -11.09 7.97
CA LEU A 61 6.10 -11.09 7.82
C LEU A 61 5.56 -12.48 7.43
N GLY A 62 6.26 -13.18 6.53
CA GLY A 62 5.88 -14.53 6.09
C GLY A 62 5.83 -15.55 7.23
N ARG A 63 6.72 -15.43 8.23
CA ARG A 63 6.70 -16.30 9.43
C ARG A 63 5.43 -16.10 10.28
N TRP A 64 4.78 -14.95 10.17
CA TRP A 64 3.52 -14.62 10.82
C TRP A 64 2.30 -14.86 9.93
N GLY A 65 2.47 -15.50 8.76
CA GLY A 65 1.40 -15.76 7.80
C GLY A 65 0.93 -14.51 7.01
N LEU A 66 1.69 -13.41 7.06
CA LEU A 66 1.38 -12.14 6.41
C LEU A 66 2.06 -12.03 5.04
N SER A 67 1.76 -12.96 4.14
CA SER A 67 2.39 -13.08 2.81
C SER A 67 1.97 -12.01 1.78
N SER A 68 1.30 -10.93 2.19
CA SER A 68 0.43 -10.15 1.27
C SER A 68 1.07 -8.96 0.57
N LEU A 69 2.37 -8.74 0.68
CA LEU A 69 3.00 -7.65 -0.04
C LEU A 69 3.25 -7.99 -1.54
N GLY A 70 2.63 -9.04 -2.09
CA GLY A 70 2.74 -9.41 -3.51
C GLY A 70 1.74 -8.71 -4.45
N ARG A 71 0.79 -7.91 -3.93
CA ARG A 71 -0.23 -7.19 -4.72
C ARG A 71 -0.37 -5.71 -4.33
N ILE A 72 0.64 -5.15 -3.68
CA ILE A 72 0.63 -3.80 -3.08
C ILE A 72 0.78 -2.73 -4.14
N GLU A 73 1.32 -3.09 -5.30
CA GLU A 73 1.57 -2.23 -6.45
C GLU A 73 0.43 -1.25 -6.72
N SER A 74 -0.82 -1.69 -6.58
CA SER A 74 -2.00 -0.92 -6.94
C SER A 74 -2.56 -0.08 -5.79
N HIS A 75 -2.19 -0.35 -4.52
CA HIS A 75 -2.79 0.27 -3.32
C HIS A 75 -1.83 0.26 -2.11
N VAL A 76 -0.63 0.84 -2.28
CA VAL A 76 0.50 0.73 -1.35
C VAL A 76 0.17 1.07 0.10
N VAL A 77 -0.35 2.28 0.35
CA VAL A 77 -0.62 2.75 1.71
C VAL A 77 -1.73 1.93 2.35
N ALA A 78 -2.78 1.60 1.60
CA ALA A 78 -3.88 0.78 2.10
C ALA A 78 -3.41 -0.64 2.48
N ALA A 79 -2.52 -1.25 1.69
CA ALA A 79 -1.94 -2.55 2.02
C ALA A 79 -1.09 -2.48 3.31
N LEU A 80 -0.27 -1.44 3.47
CA LEU A 80 0.54 -1.24 4.68
C LEU A 80 -0.35 -1.01 5.91
N ASP A 81 -1.45 -0.26 5.77
CA ASP A 81 -2.42 -0.02 6.86
C ASP A 81 -3.06 -1.33 7.33
N GLN A 82 -3.42 -2.23 6.39
CA GLN A 82 -3.96 -3.55 6.71
C GLN A 82 -2.94 -4.45 7.42
N VAL A 83 -1.68 -4.46 6.97
CA VAL A 83 -0.61 -5.23 7.63
C VAL A 83 -0.36 -4.70 9.03
N ARG A 84 -0.27 -3.37 9.19
CA ARG A 84 -0.13 -2.71 10.50
C ARG A 84 -1.26 -3.09 11.44
N ALA A 85 -2.51 -3.09 10.97
CA ALA A 85 -3.67 -3.46 11.79
C ALA A 85 -3.61 -4.92 12.27
N ARG A 86 -3.19 -5.86 11.40
CA ARG A 86 -3.01 -7.28 11.77
C ARG A 86 -1.89 -7.48 12.79
N LEU A 87 -0.78 -6.76 12.64
CA LEU A 87 0.32 -6.77 13.61
C LEU A 87 -0.11 -6.15 14.95
N ASP A 88 -0.85 -5.06 14.93
CA ASP A 88 -1.38 -4.42 16.15
C ASP A 88 -2.30 -5.38 16.91
N ASP A 89 -3.25 -6.00 16.22
CA ASP A 89 -4.16 -7.00 16.77
C ASP A 89 -3.42 -8.21 17.38
N ALA A 90 -2.33 -8.67 16.75
CA ALA A 90 -1.46 -9.71 17.31
C ALA A 90 -0.73 -9.25 18.58
N ARG A 91 -0.26 -8.00 18.63
CA ARG A 91 0.38 -7.40 19.82
C ARG A 91 -0.60 -7.21 20.96
N VAL A 92 -1.82 -6.74 20.69
CA VAL A 92 -2.89 -6.56 21.67
C VAL A 92 -3.28 -7.88 22.32
N ARG A 93 -3.39 -8.97 21.54
CA ARG A 93 -3.62 -10.32 22.08
C ARG A 93 -2.53 -10.80 23.04
N ARG A 94 -1.32 -10.23 22.96
CA ARG A 94 -0.19 -10.53 23.85
C ARG A 94 -0.07 -9.56 25.03
N GLY A 95 -1.03 -8.67 25.21
CA GLY A 95 -1.09 -7.71 26.31
C GLY A 95 -0.44 -6.35 26.02
N ALA A 96 -0.05 -6.07 24.78
CA ALA A 96 0.37 -4.73 24.39
C ALA A 96 -0.84 -3.78 24.30
N PRO A 97 -0.66 -2.47 24.55
CA PRO A 97 -1.71 -1.49 24.29
C PRO A 97 -1.98 -1.37 22.77
N ALA A 98 -3.23 -1.13 22.40
CA ALA A 98 -3.61 -0.87 21.01
C ALA A 98 -2.93 0.39 20.49
N ALA A 99 -2.46 0.36 19.24
CA ALA A 99 -1.88 1.54 18.60
C ALA A 99 -2.95 2.58 18.27
N ALA A 100 -2.52 3.84 18.16
CA ALA A 100 -3.39 4.91 17.70
C ALA A 100 -3.92 4.64 16.29
N ALA A 101 -5.16 5.06 16.05
CA ALA A 101 -5.78 5.05 14.74
C ALA A 101 -4.97 5.91 13.76
N LEU A 102 -4.85 5.42 12.53
CA LEU A 102 -4.13 6.13 11.48
C LEU A 102 -5.01 7.22 10.86
N PRO A 103 -4.44 8.37 10.47
CA PRO A 103 -5.17 9.37 9.72
C PRO A 103 -5.48 8.84 8.31
N PRO A 104 -6.63 9.25 7.72
CA PRO A 104 -6.97 8.90 6.35
C PRO A 104 -5.97 9.53 5.38
N VAL A 105 -5.60 8.78 4.35
CA VAL A 105 -4.66 9.22 3.30
C VAL A 105 -5.36 9.15 1.95
N ALA A 106 -5.17 10.18 1.12
CA ALA A 106 -5.77 10.26 -0.22
C ALA A 106 -5.03 9.37 -1.24
N THR A 107 -5.05 8.06 -0.99
CA THR A 107 -4.48 6.99 -1.83
C THR A 107 -5.56 5.97 -2.16
N PRO A 108 -5.48 5.28 -3.32
CA PRO A 108 -6.47 4.29 -3.69
C PRO A 108 -6.53 3.15 -2.68
N THR A 109 -7.74 2.75 -2.32
CA THR A 109 -8.00 1.44 -1.69
C THR A 109 -7.82 0.33 -2.70
N GLN A 110 -7.87 -0.94 -2.27
CA GLN A 110 -7.82 -2.07 -3.20
C GLN A 110 -8.96 -2.00 -4.23
N ASP A 111 -10.19 -1.74 -3.78
CA ASP A 111 -11.38 -1.64 -4.64
C ASP A 111 -11.29 -0.43 -5.60
N ASP A 112 -10.71 0.69 -5.14
CA ASP A 112 -10.44 1.83 -6.01
C ASP A 112 -9.41 1.49 -7.07
N ALA A 113 -8.38 0.72 -6.71
CA ALA A 113 -7.29 0.37 -7.60
C ALA A 113 -7.74 -0.58 -8.72
N GLU A 114 -8.56 -1.58 -8.40
CA GLU A 114 -9.18 -2.47 -9.39
C GLU A 114 -10.07 -1.68 -10.36
N ARG A 115 -10.92 -0.80 -9.83
CA ARG A 115 -11.78 0.05 -10.65
C ARG A 115 -10.99 1.01 -11.56
N LEU A 116 -9.96 1.67 -11.02
CA LEU A 116 -9.09 2.56 -11.78
C LEU A 116 -8.38 1.81 -12.91
N LEU A 117 -7.92 0.58 -12.66
CA LEU A 117 -7.29 -0.25 -13.68
C LEU A 117 -8.27 -0.57 -14.80
N ASP A 118 -9.49 -0.99 -14.47
CA ASP A 118 -10.53 -1.29 -15.46
C ASP A 118 -10.91 -0.06 -16.29
N ASP A 119 -11.13 1.08 -15.64
CA ASP A 119 -11.50 2.34 -16.29
C ASP A 119 -10.40 2.83 -17.24
N HIS A 120 -9.15 2.85 -16.78
CA HIS A 120 -8.01 3.28 -17.60
C HIS A 120 -7.72 2.29 -18.74
N THR A 121 -7.85 0.99 -18.49
CA THR A 121 -7.71 -0.04 -19.53
C THR A 121 -8.76 0.15 -20.61
N ARG A 122 -10.02 0.40 -20.23
CA ARG A 122 -11.10 0.66 -21.19
C ARG A 122 -10.88 1.95 -21.97
N ALA A 123 -10.45 3.02 -21.30
CA ALA A 123 -10.18 4.30 -21.95
C ALA A 123 -9.03 4.21 -22.97
N LEU A 124 -8.00 3.42 -22.67
CA LEU A 124 -6.82 3.29 -23.51
C LEU A 124 -6.96 2.24 -24.62
N LEU A 125 -7.55 1.09 -24.30
CA LEU A 125 -7.56 -0.11 -25.15
C LEU A 125 -8.96 -0.45 -25.70
N GLY A 126 -10.02 0.23 -25.24
CA GLY A 126 -11.40 -0.10 -25.58
C GLY A 126 -12.01 -1.20 -24.70
N PRO A 127 -13.25 -1.63 -24.98
CA PRO A 127 -13.94 -2.63 -24.16
C PRO A 127 -13.20 -3.99 -24.19
N PRO A 128 -13.23 -4.75 -23.09
CA PRO A 128 -12.58 -6.05 -23.04
C PRO A 128 -13.21 -7.03 -24.06
N PRO A 129 -12.42 -7.89 -24.71
CA PRO A 129 -12.95 -8.90 -25.63
C PRO A 129 -13.86 -9.89 -24.88
N ALA A 130 -15.00 -10.23 -25.49
CA ALA A 130 -16.06 -11.04 -24.87
C ALA A 130 -15.64 -12.45 -24.38
N ALA A 131 -14.46 -12.93 -24.78
CA ALA A 131 -13.99 -14.29 -24.53
C ALA A 131 -12.82 -14.41 -23.54
N ARG A 132 -12.40 -13.35 -22.83
CA ARG A 132 -11.31 -13.46 -21.86
C ARG A 132 -11.43 -12.45 -20.71
N GLN A 133 -11.85 -12.94 -19.54
CA GLN A 133 -11.56 -12.26 -18.27
C GLN A 133 -10.27 -12.86 -17.71
N VAL A 134 -9.28 -12.02 -17.44
CA VAL A 134 -8.04 -12.41 -16.77
C VAL A 134 -8.08 -11.72 -15.39
N HIS A 135 -8.16 -12.53 -14.32
CA HIS A 135 -8.21 -12.08 -12.93
C HIS A 135 -6.80 -12.03 -12.30
#